data_AF-A0A0M5L033-F1
#
_entry.id   AF-A0A0M5L033-F1
#
_cell.length_a   1.000
_cell.length_b   1.000
_cell.length_c   1.000
_cell.angle_alpha   90.00
_cell.angle_beta   90.00
_cell.angle_gamma   90.00
#
_symmetry.space_group_name_H-M   'P 1'
#
loop_
_entity.id
_entity.type
_entity.pdbx_description
1 polymer ?
#
loop_
_entity_poly.entity_id
_entity_poly.type
_entity_poly.pdbx_seq_one_letter_code
_entity_poly.pdbx_strand_id
1 'polypeptide(L)'
;MRLSTGLASALALMLSSPAAAQETRIGEEGFESPPATLEQVDWLVGQWAGTGIQGAPAIESWLPPVGGTMVGTFVQDTGEGGIMFTEHMYLTEQDGSLVMKLKHFNADLTSWEDKDGMVTFRLLAVEDCAAYFHGLTLRCRNPSFPDEGLLVAVRMQSGGELVFRFEALGREHPQRCTDAITTIDMDQCYADVLGRADERREAYLAKAVERHADRPELGKEIEASDAAFLAYRDAECGAVYEDWKEGTIRGVMGLACRIDMTDRRTLTIWRNWLTYMDSTPPALPEPKPTL
;
A
#
# COMPACT_ATOMS: atom_id res chain seq x y z
N MET A 1 -2.75 -7.37 71.67
CA MET A 1 -3.23 -6.62 70.49
C MET A 1 -2.72 -7.36 69.26
N ARG A 2 -3.63 -7.82 68.39
CA ARG A 2 -3.34 -8.73 67.27
C ARG A 2 -2.65 -7.98 66.12
N LEU A 3 -1.55 -8.51 65.58
CA LEU A 3 -0.97 -8.12 64.30
C LEU A 3 -1.72 -8.87 63.19
N SER A 4 -2.43 -8.13 62.34
CA SER A 4 -3.07 -8.64 61.12
C SER A 4 -2.15 -8.46 59.92
N THR A 5 -1.81 -9.57 59.29
CA THR A 5 -1.11 -9.69 58.00
C THR A 5 -2.02 -9.25 56.86
N GLY A 6 -1.60 -8.25 56.07
CA GLY A 6 -2.24 -7.88 54.81
C GLY A 6 -1.53 -8.56 53.64
N LEU A 7 -2.19 -9.54 53.02
CA LEU A 7 -1.79 -10.11 51.72
C LEU A 7 -2.05 -9.06 50.61
N ALA A 8 -1.00 -8.67 49.89
CA ALA A 8 -1.15 -7.92 48.64
C ALA A 8 -1.27 -8.92 47.48
N SER A 9 -2.48 -9.09 46.94
CA SER A 9 -2.70 -9.82 45.68
C SER A 9 -2.27 -8.94 44.51
N ALA A 10 -1.17 -9.30 43.85
CA ALA A 10 -0.79 -8.73 42.57
C ALA A 10 -1.68 -9.32 41.46
N LEU A 11 -2.55 -8.48 40.88
CA LEU A 11 -3.33 -8.82 39.69
C LEU A 11 -2.41 -8.68 38.46
N ALA A 12 -1.89 -9.80 37.97
CA ALA A 12 -1.12 -9.82 36.73
C ALA A 12 -2.07 -9.65 35.54
N LEU A 13 -2.08 -8.47 34.92
CA LEU A 13 -2.68 -8.25 33.61
C LEU A 13 -1.87 -9.02 32.56
N MET A 14 -2.45 -10.09 32.03
CA MET A 14 -1.91 -10.73 30.83
C MET A 14 -2.17 -9.82 29.64
N LEU A 15 -1.12 -9.17 29.15
CA LEU A 15 -1.11 -8.51 27.85
C LEU A 15 -1.15 -9.61 26.79
N SER A 16 -2.33 -9.86 26.22
CA SER A 16 -2.47 -10.66 25.01
C SER A 16 -1.86 -9.87 23.84
N SER A 17 -0.69 -10.29 23.37
CA SER A 17 -0.14 -9.77 22.11
C SER A 17 -1.16 -10.01 20.99
N PRO A 18 -1.41 -9.04 20.10
CA PRO A 18 -2.25 -9.28 18.94
C PRO A 18 -1.59 -10.39 18.11
N ALA A 19 -2.35 -11.45 17.81
CA ALA A 19 -1.94 -12.42 16.82
C ALA A 19 -1.71 -11.65 15.50
N ALA A 20 -0.56 -11.87 14.85
CA ALA A 20 -0.38 -11.40 13.49
C ALA A 20 -1.57 -11.92 12.67
N ALA A 21 -2.29 -11.01 12.01
CA ALA A 21 -3.43 -11.40 11.17
C ALA A 21 -2.93 -12.38 10.10
N GLN A 22 -3.60 -13.52 9.99
CA GLN A 22 -3.27 -14.54 9.00
C GLN A 22 -3.63 -14.02 7.61
N GLU A 23 -2.65 -13.88 6.73
CA GLU A 23 -2.87 -13.38 5.37
C GLU A 23 -3.44 -14.48 4.46
N THR A 24 -3.02 -15.73 4.66
CA THR A 24 -3.44 -16.88 3.84
C THR A 24 -4.83 -17.40 4.19
N ARG A 25 -5.64 -17.70 3.16
CA ARG A 25 -6.97 -18.33 3.32
C ARG A 25 -6.94 -19.80 2.88
N ILE A 26 -7.74 -20.64 3.55
CA ILE A 26 -7.90 -22.07 3.23
C ILE A 26 -9.35 -22.33 2.92
N GLY A 27 -9.61 -22.79 1.69
CA GLY A 27 -10.93 -23.23 1.26
C GLY A 27 -11.36 -24.51 1.97
N GLU A 28 -12.66 -24.64 2.19
CA GLU A 28 -13.27 -25.86 2.70
C GLU A 28 -13.08 -27.04 1.75
N GLU A 29 -13.18 -28.26 2.26
CA GLU A 29 -13.07 -29.46 1.43
C GLU A 29 -14.12 -29.45 0.30
N GLY A 30 -13.66 -29.63 -0.94
CA GLY A 30 -14.53 -29.67 -2.11
C GLY A 30 -14.98 -28.30 -2.64
N PHE A 31 -14.42 -27.19 -2.18
CA PHE A 31 -14.79 -25.86 -2.70
C PHE A 31 -14.65 -25.75 -4.22
N GLU A 32 -15.55 -24.95 -4.81
CA GLU A 32 -15.52 -24.53 -6.21
C GLU A 32 -14.97 -23.10 -6.31
N SER A 33 -14.14 -22.86 -7.33
CA SER A 33 -13.58 -21.52 -7.56
C SER A 33 -14.62 -20.59 -8.19
N PRO A 34 -14.71 -19.33 -7.75
CA PRO A 34 -15.67 -18.38 -8.31
C PRO A 34 -15.26 -17.94 -9.73
N PRO A 35 -16.19 -17.42 -10.55
CA PRO A 35 -15.84 -16.85 -11.85
C PRO A 35 -14.86 -15.68 -11.71
N ALA A 36 -13.80 -15.69 -12.52
CA ALA A 36 -12.78 -14.65 -12.50
C ALA A 36 -11.99 -14.59 -13.82
N THR A 37 -11.44 -13.42 -14.12
CA THR A 37 -10.64 -13.14 -15.33
C THR A 37 -9.32 -12.45 -14.98
N LEU A 38 -8.36 -12.51 -15.90
CA LEU A 38 -7.05 -11.87 -15.72
C LEU A 38 -7.13 -10.33 -15.64
N GLU A 39 -8.21 -9.73 -16.16
CA GLU A 39 -8.45 -8.29 -16.05
C GLU A 39 -8.60 -7.84 -14.58
N GLN A 40 -9.11 -8.70 -13.70
CA GLN A 40 -9.32 -8.37 -12.29
C GLN A 40 -8.02 -8.38 -11.45
N VAL A 41 -6.90 -8.76 -12.05
CA VAL A 41 -5.58 -8.87 -11.43
C VAL A 41 -4.52 -8.10 -12.22
N ASP A 42 -4.92 -7.11 -13.03
CA ASP A 42 -4.00 -6.29 -13.82
C ASP A 42 -3.00 -5.49 -12.96
N TRP A 43 -3.41 -5.12 -11.75
CA TRP A 43 -2.61 -4.44 -10.72
C TRP A 43 -1.35 -5.22 -10.31
N LEU A 44 -1.29 -6.52 -10.63
CA LEU A 44 -0.13 -7.37 -10.33
C LEU A 44 1.04 -7.11 -11.28
N VAL A 45 0.78 -6.58 -12.49
CA VAL A 45 1.78 -6.35 -13.54
C VAL A 45 2.83 -5.37 -13.05
N GLY A 46 4.09 -5.79 -13.04
CA GLY A 46 5.19 -4.97 -12.55
C GLY A 46 6.40 -5.78 -12.12
N GLN A 47 7.36 -5.08 -11.55
CA GLN A 47 8.49 -5.67 -10.84
C GLN A 47 8.41 -5.22 -9.39
N TRP A 48 8.70 -6.12 -8.46
CA TRP A 48 8.47 -5.95 -7.04
C TRP A 48 9.71 -6.46 -6.31
N ALA A 49 10.25 -5.71 -5.34
CA ALA A 49 11.38 -6.15 -4.53
C ALA A 49 11.18 -5.87 -3.05
N GLY A 50 11.83 -6.69 -2.23
CA GLY A 50 11.84 -6.49 -0.79
C GLY A 50 12.61 -7.59 -0.08
N THR A 51 12.24 -7.82 1.17
CA THR A 51 12.90 -8.83 2.01
C THR A 51 12.22 -10.18 1.84
N GLY A 52 13.00 -11.19 1.50
CA GLY A 52 12.60 -12.58 1.39
C GLY A 52 12.98 -13.41 2.61
N ILE A 53 13.26 -14.69 2.36
CA ILE A 53 13.55 -15.69 3.39
C ILE A 53 14.87 -15.37 4.09
N GLN A 54 14.90 -15.55 5.41
CA GLN A 54 16.08 -15.28 6.26
C GLN A 54 16.61 -13.83 6.17
N GLY A 55 15.79 -12.87 5.74
CA GLY A 55 16.19 -11.48 5.61
C GLY A 55 16.95 -11.16 4.31
N ALA A 56 17.19 -12.15 3.45
CA ALA A 56 17.86 -11.95 2.17
C ALA A 56 16.92 -11.30 1.14
N PRO A 57 17.43 -10.51 0.17
CA PRO A 57 16.60 -9.89 -0.87
C PRO A 57 15.77 -10.90 -1.67
N ALA A 58 14.58 -10.49 -2.08
CA ALA A 58 13.75 -11.21 -3.03
C ALA A 58 13.14 -10.26 -4.04
N ILE A 59 12.93 -10.77 -5.25
CA ILE A 59 12.32 -10.04 -6.37
C ILE A 59 11.21 -10.90 -6.95
N GLU A 60 10.06 -10.30 -7.21
CA GLU A 60 8.96 -10.88 -7.95
C GLU A 60 8.64 -10.01 -9.17
N SER A 61 8.28 -10.60 -10.31
CA SER A 61 7.95 -9.86 -11.52
C SER A 61 6.80 -10.53 -12.24
N TRP A 62 5.88 -9.73 -12.77
CA TRP A 62 4.71 -10.17 -13.51
C TRP A 62 4.60 -9.42 -14.83
N LEU A 63 4.48 -10.16 -15.92
CA LEU A 63 4.30 -9.61 -17.26
C LEU A 63 2.82 -9.36 -17.55
N PRO A 64 2.47 -8.43 -18.47
CA PRO A 64 1.12 -8.34 -18.98
C PRO A 64 0.62 -9.69 -19.54
N PRO A 65 -0.69 -9.95 -19.50
CA PRO A 65 -1.24 -11.20 -20.01
C PRO A 65 -1.02 -11.34 -21.52
N VAL A 66 -0.66 -12.55 -21.96
CA VAL A 66 -0.55 -12.94 -23.38
C VAL A 66 -1.58 -14.03 -23.64
N GLY A 67 -2.73 -13.64 -24.22
CA GLY A 67 -3.90 -14.50 -24.27
C GLY A 67 -4.44 -14.77 -22.86
N GLY A 68 -4.80 -16.01 -22.57
CA GLY A 68 -5.36 -16.42 -21.27
C GLY A 68 -4.33 -16.70 -20.16
N THR A 69 -3.11 -16.17 -20.27
CA THR A 69 -2.01 -16.45 -19.34
C THR A 69 -1.23 -15.18 -19.00
N MET A 70 -1.04 -14.94 -17.71
CA MET A 70 -0.07 -14.01 -17.16
C MET A 70 1.13 -14.81 -16.61
N VAL A 71 2.35 -14.41 -16.94
CA VAL A 71 3.58 -15.11 -16.53
C VAL A 71 4.31 -14.27 -15.49
N GLY A 72 4.74 -14.92 -14.41
CA GLY A 72 5.53 -14.32 -13.36
C GLY A 72 6.81 -15.10 -13.03
N THR A 73 7.75 -14.41 -12.38
CA THR A 73 8.99 -15.00 -11.88
C THR A 73 9.29 -14.49 -10.48
N PHE A 74 9.71 -15.38 -9.59
CA PHE A 74 10.24 -15.03 -8.27
C PHE A 74 11.71 -15.42 -8.19
N VAL A 75 12.52 -14.61 -7.51
CA VAL A 75 13.96 -14.83 -7.29
C VAL A 75 14.25 -14.57 -5.82
N GLN A 76 14.77 -15.59 -5.12
CA GLN A 76 15.32 -15.46 -3.78
C GLN A 76 16.84 -15.35 -3.85
N ASP A 77 17.40 -14.28 -3.28
CA ASP A 77 18.85 -14.13 -3.12
C ASP A 77 19.37 -14.94 -1.92
N THR A 78 20.65 -15.29 -1.94
CA THR A 78 21.37 -15.88 -0.81
C THR A 78 21.72 -14.87 0.29
N GLY A 79 21.70 -13.56 -0.01
CA GLY A 79 22.18 -12.47 0.83
C GLY A 79 23.66 -12.12 0.62
N GLU A 80 24.39 -12.95 -0.14
CA GLU A 80 25.82 -12.79 -0.43
C GLU A 80 26.10 -12.57 -1.93
N GLY A 81 25.06 -12.33 -2.74
CA GLY A 81 25.18 -12.01 -4.17
C GLY A 81 25.04 -13.22 -5.10
N GLY A 82 24.08 -14.11 -4.82
CA GLY A 82 23.77 -15.27 -5.66
C GLY A 82 22.30 -15.69 -5.56
N ILE A 83 21.87 -16.60 -6.44
CA ILE A 83 20.50 -17.12 -6.44
C ILE A 83 20.42 -18.28 -5.44
N MET A 84 19.46 -18.22 -4.51
CA MET A 84 19.08 -19.35 -3.67
C MET A 84 18.15 -20.29 -4.44
N PHE A 85 17.03 -19.76 -4.94
CA PHE A 85 16.12 -20.45 -5.86
C PHE A 85 15.31 -19.42 -6.65
N THR A 86 14.63 -19.91 -7.69
CA THR A 86 13.67 -19.14 -8.47
C THR A 86 12.37 -19.90 -8.63
N GLU A 87 11.29 -19.17 -8.91
CA GLU A 87 10.01 -19.75 -9.30
C GLU A 87 9.61 -19.21 -10.67
N HIS A 88 9.03 -20.08 -11.48
CA HIS A 88 8.37 -19.70 -12.73
C HIS A 88 6.88 -19.93 -12.56
N MET A 89 6.09 -18.87 -12.71
CA MET A 89 4.69 -18.81 -12.29
C MET A 89 3.78 -18.49 -13.46
N TYR A 90 2.60 -19.12 -13.47
CA TYR A 90 1.56 -18.96 -14.46
C TYR A 90 0.26 -18.67 -13.73
N LEU A 91 -0.37 -17.55 -14.04
CA LEU A 91 -1.74 -17.26 -13.66
C LEU A 91 -2.60 -17.36 -14.92
N THR A 92 -3.55 -18.30 -14.93
CA THR A 92 -4.31 -18.66 -16.14
C THR A 92 -5.80 -18.64 -15.91
N GLU A 93 -6.56 -18.27 -16.94
CA GLU A 93 -8.00 -18.51 -16.98
C GLU A 93 -8.25 -19.99 -17.32
N GLN A 94 -8.85 -20.73 -16.39
CA GLN A 94 -9.18 -22.14 -16.54
C GLN A 94 -10.57 -22.40 -15.96
N ASP A 95 -11.42 -23.09 -16.72
CA ASP A 95 -12.77 -23.48 -16.30
C ASP A 95 -13.65 -22.28 -15.84
N GLY A 96 -13.43 -21.09 -16.42
CA GLY A 96 -14.16 -19.86 -16.11
C GLY A 96 -13.66 -19.11 -14.86
N SER A 97 -12.55 -19.53 -14.26
CA SER A 97 -11.93 -18.96 -13.07
C SER A 97 -10.43 -18.73 -13.30
N LEU A 98 -9.74 -18.16 -12.30
CA LEU A 98 -8.28 -18.12 -12.24
C LEU A 98 -7.69 -19.34 -11.54
N VAL A 99 -6.56 -19.81 -12.04
CA VAL A 99 -5.71 -20.83 -11.43
C VAL A 99 -4.26 -20.37 -11.49
N MET A 100 -3.56 -20.42 -10.36
CA MET A 100 -2.12 -20.14 -10.31
C MET A 100 -1.33 -21.44 -10.23
N LYS A 101 -0.29 -21.56 -11.07
CA LYS A 101 0.63 -22.69 -11.10
C LYS A 101 2.05 -22.17 -11.00
N LEU A 102 2.90 -22.88 -10.26
CA LEU A 102 4.31 -22.54 -10.21
C LEU A 102 5.20 -23.77 -10.13
N LYS A 103 6.48 -23.54 -10.41
CA LYS A 103 7.54 -24.54 -10.32
C LYS A 103 8.79 -23.91 -9.74
N HIS A 104 9.44 -24.61 -8.83
CA HIS A 104 10.67 -24.15 -8.19
C HIS A 104 11.90 -24.68 -8.94
N PHE A 105 12.93 -23.84 -8.99
CA PHE A 105 14.21 -24.14 -9.62
C PHE A 105 15.37 -23.69 -8.73
N ASN A 106 16.37 -24.55 -8.61
CA ASN A 106 17.66 -24.18 -8.03
C ASN A 106 18.40 -23.17 -8.93
N ALA A 107 19.50 -22.60 -8.43
CA ALA A 107 20.33 -21.66 -9.19
C ALA A 107 20.87 -22.22 -10.53
N ASP A 108 20.98 -23.55 -10.65
CA ASP A 108 21.42 -24.25 -11.86
C ASP A 108 20.26 -24.70 -12.77
N LEU A 109 19.03 -24.24 -12.49
CA LEU A 109 17.78 -24.58 -13.18
C LEU A 109 17.33 -26.04 -13.04
N THR A 110 17.89 -26.81 -12.11
CA THR A 110 17.31 -28.10 -11.73
C THR A 110 16.03 -27.88 -10.92
N SER A 111 14.97 -28.65 -11.19
CA SER A 111 13.65 -28.43 -10.60
C SER A 111 13.40 -29.29 -9.36
N TRP A 112 12.59 -28.76 -8.43
CA TRP A 112 12.13 -29.49 -7.24
C TRP A 112 10.97 -30.42 -7.55
N GLU A 113 10.07 -29.99 -8.43
CA GLU A 113 8.97 -30.82 -8.92
C GLU A 113 9.41 -31.76 -10.04
N ASP A 114 8.75 -32.92 -10.13
CA ASP A 114 8.89 -33.83 -11.27
C ASP A 114 8.68 -33.11 -12.60
N LYS A 115 9.17 -33.69 -13.70
CA LYS A 115 9.14 -33.07 -15.03
C LYS A 115 7.77 -32.45 -15.39
N ASP A 116 6.70 -33.19 -15.15
CA ASP A 116 5.31 -32.79 -15.43
C ASP A 116 4.58 -32.19 -14.21
N GLY A 117 5.25 -32.13 -13.05
CA GLY A 117 4.72 -31.60 -11.81
C GLY A 117 4.76 -30.07 -11.74
N MET A 118 3.73 -29.49 -11.12
CA MET A 118 3.59 -28.08 -10.75
C MET A 118 2.82 -27.97 -9.44
N VAL A 119 3.17 -27.00 -8.61
CA VAL A 119 2.32 -26.58 -7.49
C VAL A 119 1.14 -25.81 -8.08
N THR A 120 -0.07 -26.11 -7.64
CA THR A 120 -1.31 -25.51 -8.16
C THR A 120 -2.15 -24.91 -7.03
N PHE A 121 -2.53 -23.66 -7.17
CA PHE A 121 -3.38 -22.93 -6.25
C PHE A 121 -4.70 -22.57 -6.96
N ARG A 122 -5.82 -23.02 -6.39
CA ARG A 122 -7.17 -22.71 -6.89
C ARG A 122 -7.72 -21.47 -6.22
N LEU A 123 -8.38 -20.61 -6.98
CA LEU A 123 -8.94 -19.35 -6.50
C LEU A 123 -10.07 -19.58 -5.49
N LEU A 124 -10.06 -18.83 -4.40
CA LEU A 124 -11.12 -18.76 -3.38
C LEU A 124 -11.97 -17.50 -3.53
N ALA A 125 -11.32 -16.35 -3.77
CA ALA A 125 -11.99 -15.07 -3.90
C ALA A 125 -11.08 -14.07 -4.65
N VAL A 126 -11.71 -13.13 -5.35
CA VAL A 126 -11.08 -11.90 -5.82
C VAL A 126 -11.83 -10.74 -5.18
N GLU A 127 -11.08 -9.79 -4.65
CA GLU A 127 -11.55 -8.54 -4.05
C GLU A 127 -10.76 -7.39 -4.71
N ASP A 128 -11.11 -6.14 -4.38
CA ASP A 128 -10.37 -4.98 -4.88
C ASP A 128 -8.89 -5.08 -4.48
N CYS A 129 -8.01 -5.16 -5.47
CA CYS A 129 -6.56 -5.29 -5.27
C CYS A 129 -6.12 -6.52 -4.47
N ALA A 130 -6.90 -7.62 -4.51
CA ALA A 130 -6.54 -8.84 -3.83
C ALA A 130 -7.08 -10.10 -4.55
N ALA A 131 -6.23 -11.10 -4.69
CA ALA A 131 -6.57 -12.43 -5.15
C ALA A 131 -6.17 -13.46 -4.09
N TYR A 132 -7.17 -14.16 -3.57
CA TYR A 132 -7.01 -15.20 -2.56
C TYR A 132 -7.14 -16.56 -3.22
N PHE A 133 -6.08 -17.35 -3.18
CA PHE A 133 -6.06 -18.74 -3.58
C PHE A 133 -5.96 -19.63 -2.33
N HIS A 134 -6.29 -20.91 -2.48
CA HIS A 134 -6.15 -21.87 -1.39
C HIS A 134 -4.67 -21.99 -0.96
N GLY A 135 -4.32 -21.36 0.16
CA GLY A 135 -2.96 -21.35 0.70
C GLY A 135 -2.01 -20.32 0.08
N LEU A 136 -2.49 -19.42 -0.78
CA LEU A 136 -1.70 -18.32 -1.37
C LEU A 136 -2.53 -17.04 -1.44
N THR A 137 -1.91 -15.90 -1.19
CA THR A 137 -2.56 -14.59 -1.29
C THR A 137 -1.64 -13.63 -2.01
N LEU A 138 -2.19 -12.96 -3.02
CA LEU A 138 -1.58 -11.82 -3.70
C LEU A 138 -2.48 -10.63 -3.40
N ARG A 139 -1.95 -9.54 -2.86
CA ARG A 139 -2.73 -8.31 -2.70
C ARG A 139 -1.85 -7.09 -2.66
N CYS A 140 -2.41 -5.95 -2.98
CA CYS A 140 -1.75 -4.68 -2.80
C CYS A 140 -1.51 -4.41 -1.32
N ARG A 141 -0.38 -3.76 -1.01
CA ARG A 141 -0.07 -3.35 0.37
C ARG A 141 -0.98 -2.22 0.82
N ASN A 142 -1.35 -1.34 -0.10
CA ASN A 142 -2.32 -0.27 0.11
C ASN A 142 -3.33 -0.27 -1.06
N PRO A 143 -4.62 -0.58 -0.81
CA PRO A 143 -5.64 -0.55 -1.87
C PRO A 143 -5.83 0.83 -2.52
N SER A 144 -5.50 1.92 -1.81
CA SER A 144 -5.53 3.28 -2.38
C SER A 144 -4.36 3.57 -3.32
N PHE A 145 -3.26 2.82 -3.18
CA PHE A 145 -2.04 2.94 -3.99
C PHE A 145 -1.61 1.54 -4.47
N PRO A 146 -2.41 0.93 -5.38
CA PRO A 146 -2.24 -0.46 -5.80
C PRO A 146 -0.88 -0.74 -6.44
N ASP A 147 -0.30 0.28 -7.08
CA ASP A 147 0.95 0.21 -7.83
C ASP A 147 2.21 0.38 -6.98
N GLU A 148 2.10 0.72 -5.69
CA GLU A 148 3.26 1.03 -4.85
C GLU A 148 3.89 -0.21 -4.21
N GLY A 149 3.08 -1.22 -3.89
CA GLY A 149 3.60 -2.39 -3.21
C GLY A 149 2.70 -3.61 -3.24
N LEU A 150 3.35 -4.76 -3.28
CA LEU A 150 2.75 -6.08 -3.34
C LEU A 150 2.98 -6.83 -2.03
N LEU A 151 1.93 -7.46 -1.51
CA LEU A 151 2.02 -8.46 -0.46
C LEU A 151 1.74 -9.83 -1.06
N VAL A 152 2.66 -10.75 -0.82
CA VAL A 152 2.51 -12.16 -1.16
C VAL A 152 2.58 -12.97 0.10
N ALA A 153 1.57 -13.80 0.37
CA ALA A 153 1.60 -14.71 1.50
C ALA A 153 1.34 -16.13 1.05
N VAL A 154 2.18 -17.08 1.49
CA VAL A 154 2.07 -18.49 1.14
C VAL A 154 2.08 -19.36 2.40
N ARG A 155 1.16 -20.31 2.46
CA ARG A 155 1.07 -21.25 3.57
C ARG A 155 2.09 -22.36 3.40
N MET A 156 2.93 -22.55 4.41
CA MET A 156 3.87 -23.65 4.48
C MET A 156 3.15 -24.96 4.84
N GLN A 157 3.68 -26.09 4.37
CA GLN A 157 3.19 -27.42 4.76
C GLN A 157 3.26 -27.67 6.27
N SER A 158 4.18 -27.01 6.98
CA SER A 158 4.31 -27.06 8.44
C SER A 158 3.18 -26.33 9.20
N GLY A 159 2.32 -25.59 8.50
CA GLY A 159 1.17 -24.88 9.07
C GLY A 159 1.39 -23.39 9.35
N GLY A 160 2.61 -22.86 9.19
CA GLY A 160 2.90 -21.42 9.22
C GLY A 160 2.68 -20.74 7.86
N GLU A 161 2.87 -19.43 7.78
CA GLU A 161 2.91 -18.69 6.52
C GLU A 161 4.20 -17.89 6.36
N LEU A 162 4.66 -17.79 5.12
CA LEU A 162 5.67 -16.83 4.70
C LEU A 162 4.95 -15.62 4.12
N VAL A 163 5.31 -14.42 4.58
CA VAL A 163 4.74 -13.17 4.10
C VAL A 163 5.87 -12.31 3.53
N PHE A 164 5.79 -12.05 2.24
CA PHE A 164 6.66 -11.14 1.52
C PHE A 164 5.97 -9.79 1.37
N ARG A 165 6.72 -8.72 1.65
CA ARG A 165 6.27 -7.34 1.47
C ARG A 165 7.24 -6.68 0.50
N PHE A 166 6.73 -6.36 -0.67
CA PHE A 166 7.49 -5.79 -1.75
C PHE A 166 7.06 -4.35 -2.04
N GLU A 167 8.02 -3.58 -2.53
CA GLU A 167 7.85 -2.27 -3.14
C GLU A 167 8.06 -2.40 -4.66
N ALA A 168 7.45 -1.53 -5.46
CA ALA A 168 7.66 -1.53 -6.91
C ALA A 168 9.12 -1.21 -7.28
N LEU A 169 9.73 -2.05 -8.11
CA LEU A 169 11.04 -1.82 -8.74
C LEU A 169 10.88 -1.02 -10.04
N GLY A 170 11.84 -0.14 -10.33
CA GLY A 170 11.90 0.60 -11.60
C GLY A 170 10.90 1.76 -11.73
N ARG A 171 10.05 1.98 -10.72
CA ARG A 171 9.39 3.27 -10.49
C ARG A 171 10.21 4.03 -9.46
N GLU A 172 11.32 4.63 -9.89
CA GLU A 172 11.96 5.66 -9.07
C GLU A 172 10.95 6.80 -8.89
N HIS A 173 10.43 6.99 -7.68
CA HIS A 173 9.93 8.30 -7.30
C HIS A 173 11.11 9.26 -7.46
N PRO A 174 11.05 10.25 -8.36
CA PRO A 174 12.10 11.25 -8.44
C PRO A 174 12.27 11.84 -7.04
N GLN A 175 13.49 11.83 -6.48
CA GLN A 175 13.72 12.47 -5.17
C GLN A 175 13.29 13.94 -5.20
N ARG A 176 13.32 14.55 -6.39
CA ARG A 176 12.62 15.79 -6.73
C ARG A 176 11.88 15.59 -8.04
N CYS A 177 10.63 16.05 -8.13
CA CYS A 177 9.87 15.95 -9.38
C CYS A 177 10.51 16.66 -10.58
N THR A 178 11.50 17.53 -10.35
CA THR A 178 12.33 18.15 -11.39
C THR A 178 13.32 17.20 -12.06
N ASP A 179 13.57 16.04 -11.46
CA ASP A 179 14.51 15.05 -11.96
C ASP A 179 13.83 14.04 -12.92
N ALA A 180 12.50 14.11 -13.03
CA ALA A 180 11.73 13.33 -13.98
C ALA A 180 12.05 13.72 -15.44
N ILE A 181 12.19 12.71 -16.30
CA ILE A 181 12.67 12.88 -17.68
C ILE A 181 11.53 13.22 -18.65
N THR A 182 10.33 12.68 -18.41
CA THR A 182 9.16 12.94 -19.25
C THR A 182 8.12 13.77 -18.50
N THR A 183 7.30 14.51 -19.24
CA THR A 183 6.17 15.26 -18.66
C THR A 183 5.14 14.35 -18.00
N ILE A 184 5.04 13.08 -18.43
CA ILE A 184 4.16 12.08 -17.80
C ILE A 184 4.71 11.70 -16.42
N ASP A 185 6.01 11.42 -16.33
CA ASP A 185 6.67 11.09 -15.06
C ASP A 185 6.65 12.30 -14.11
N MET A 186 6.76 13.52 -14.64
CA MET A 186 6.58 14.75 -13.87
C MET A 186 5.15 14.86 -13.34
N ASP A 187 4.13 14.71 -14.18
CA ASP A 187 2.73 14.79 -13.76
C ASP A 187 2.42 13.74 -12.67
N GLN A 188 2.92 12.52 -12.83
CA GLN A 188 2.78 11.45 -11.82
C GLN A 188 3.47 11.82 -10.50
N CYS A 189 4.72 12.27 -10.54
CA CYS A 189 5.43 12.69 -9.33
C CYS A 189 4.69 13.83 -8.60
N TYR A 190 4.21 14.83 -9.32
CA TYR A 190 3.44 15.94 -8.73
C TYR A 190 2.08 15.48 -8.18
N ALA A 191 1.45 14.47 -8.79
CA ALA A 191 0.24 13.85 -8.23
C ALA A 191 0.53 13.14 -6.90
N ASP A 192 1.63 12.41 -6.80
CA ASP A 192 2.06 11.74 -5.56
C ASP A 192 2.39 12.78 -4.46
N VAL A 193 3.03 13.89 -4.83
CA VAL A 193 3.27 15.03 -3.92
C VAL A 193 1.94 15.60 -3.41
N LEU A 194 0.96 15.80 -4.29
CA LEU A 194 -0.37 16.27 -3.88
C LEU A 194 -1.04 15.29 -2.93
N GLY A 195 -0.94 13.98 -3.18
CA GLY A 195 -1.43 12.94 -2.26
C GLY A 195 -0.86 13.09 -0.85
N ARG A 196 0.47 13.22 -0.73
CA ARG A 196 1.13 13.44 0.58
C ARG A 196 0.73 14.76 1.23
N ALA A 197 0.55 15.83 0.45
CA ALA A 197 0.07 17.11 0.96
C ALA A 197 -1.35 16.99 1.53
N ASP A 198 -2.24 16.27 0.84
CA ASP A 198 -3.62 16.06 1.25
C ASP A 198 -3.73 15.15 2.48
N GLU A 199 -2.97 14.06 2.56
CA GLU A 199 -2.87 13.20 3.75
C GLU A 199 -2.43 14.00 4.99
N ARG A 200 -1.43 14.87 4.82
CA ARG A 200 -0.98 15.73 5.92
C ARG A 200 -2.05 16.74 6.33
N ARG A 201 -2.72 17.39 5.38
CA ARG A 201 -3.85 18.29 5.67
C ARG A 201 -4.92 17.56 6.47
N GLU A 202 -5.29 16.34 6.08
CA GLU A 202 -6.29 15.51 6.76
C GLU A 202 -5.87 15.14 8.17
N ALA A 203 -4.60 14.76 8.38
CA ALA A 203 -4.09 14.48 9.72
C ALA A 203 -4.18 15.72 10.64
N TYR A 204 -3.89 16.92 10.12
CA TYR A 204 -3.98 18.16 10.88
C TYR A 204 -5.43 18.57 11.15
N LEU A 205 -6.33 18.37 10.17
CA LEU A 205 -7.76 18.57 10.33
C LEU A 205 -8.33 17.66 11.42
N ALA A 206 -8.04 16.35 11.34
CA ALA A 206 -8.48 15.37 12.31
C ALA A 206 -8.00 15.73 13.71
N LYS A 207 -6.73 16.16 13.86
CA LYS A 207 -6.21 16.58 15.16
C LYS A 207 -6.89 17.85 15.70
N ALA A 208 -7.25 18.78 14.81
CA ALA A 208 -7.97 20.00 15.17
C ALA A 208 -9.37 19.69 15.69
N VAL A 209 -10.08 18.76 15.03
CA VAL A 209 -11.41 18.29 15.45
C VAL A 209 -11.31 17.50 16.76
N GLU A 210 -10.34 16.58 16.89
CA GLU A 210 -10.10 15.78 18.10
C GLU A 210 -9.85 16.68 19.33
N ARG A 211 -9.00 17.71 19.18
CA ARG A 211 -8.71 18.69 20.24
C ARG A 211 -9.96 19.43 20.72
N HIS A 212 -10.98 19.52 19.88
CA HIS A 212 -12.23 20.24 20.13
C HIS A 212 -13.45 19.33 20.23
N ALA A 213 -13.23 18.05 20.58
CA ALA A 213 -14.30 17.07 20.73
C ALA A 213 -15.37 17.46 21.76
N ASP A 214 -15.04 18.32 22.73
CA ASP A 214 -15.97 18.89 23.71
C ASP A 214 -16.89 19.98 23.11
N ARG A 215 -16.59 20.47 21.91
CA ARG A 215 -17.33 21.53 21.20
C ARG A 215 -17.75 21.06 19.80
N PRO A 216 -18.76 20.18 19.69
CA PRO A 216 -19.11 19.51 18.44
C PRO A 216 -19.55 20.46 17.31
N GLU A 217 -20.24 21.55 17.64
CA GLU A 217 -20.62 22.55 16.63
C GLU A 217 -19.39 23.26 16.05
N LEU A 218 -18.35 23.52 16.85
CA LEU A 218 -17.09 24.04 16.33
C LEU A 218 -16.39 23.02 15.41
N GLY A 219 -16.40 21.73 15.78
CA GLY A 219 -15.86 20.66 14.93
C GLY A 219 -16.50 20.65 13.55
N LYS A 220 -17.83 20.73 13.47
CA LYS A 220 -18.57 20.80 12.20
C LYS A 220 -18.18 22.02 11.36
N GLU A 221 -18.01 23.19 11.98
CA GLU A 221 -17.59 24.41 11.27
C GLU A 221 -16.16 24.30 10.73
N ILE A 222 -15.26 23.64 11.47
CA ILE A 222 -13.88 23.37 11.01
C ILE A 222 -13.90 22.46 9.76
N GLU A 223 -14.66 21.37 9.82
CA GLU A 223 -14.83 20.43 8.70
C GLU A 223 -15.50 21.08 7.49
N ALA A 224 -16.57 21.86 7.70
CA ALA A 224 -17.27 22.59 6.64
C ALA A 224 -16.35 23.63 5.97
N SER A 225 -15.54 24.35 6.76
CA SER A 225 -14.53 25.27 6.23
C SER A 225 -13.51 24.55 5.34
N ASP A 226 -13.14 23.32 5.69
CA ASP A 226 -12.15 22.56 4.96
C ASP A 226 -12.71 21.96 3.66
N ALA A 227 -13.95 21.48 3.69
CA ALA A 227 -14.69 21.08 2.49
C ALA A 227 -14.87 22.25 1.51
N ALA A 228 -15.21 23.44 2.01
CA ALA A 228 -15.30 24.64 1.18
C ALA A 228 -13.95 25.04 0.57
N PHE A 229 -12.86 24.86 1.31
CA PHE A 229 -11.51 25.05 0.79
C PHE A 229 -11.21 24.10 -0.37
N LEU A 230 -11.55 22.82 -0.27
CA LEU A 230 -11.30 21.85 -1.36
C LEU A 230 -12.01 22.28 -2.64
N ALA A 231 -13.28 22.69 -2.55
CA ALA A 231 -14.03 23.20 -3.69
C ALA A 231 -13.38 24.46 -4.29
N TYR A 232 -12.90 25.39 -3.45
CA TYR A 232 -12.20 26.58 -3.90
C TYR A 232 -10.86 26.25 -4.58
N ARG A 233 -10.03 25.41 -3.96
CA ARG A 233 -8.75 24.93 -4.52
C ARG A 233 -8.96 24.32 -5.90
N ASP A 234 -9.97 23.46 -6.03
CA ASP A 234 -10.22 22.74 -7.28
C ASP A 234 -10.68 23.68 -8.40
N ALA A 235 -11.51 24.68 -8.07
CA ALA A 235 -11.93 25.71 -9.01
C ALA A 235 -10.75 26.62 -9.44
N GLU A 236 -9.97 27.11 -8.48
CA GLU A 236 -8.82 27.99 -8.74
C GLU A 236 -7.75 27.28 -9.56
N CYS A 237 -7.34 26.08 -9.15
CA CYS A 237 -6.31 25.33 -9.86
C CYS A 237 -6.81 24.72 -11.18
N GLY A 238 -8.14 24.57 -11.35
CA GLY A 238 -8.75 24.30 -12.64
C GLY A 238 -8.57 25.47 -13.62
N ALA A 239 -8.70 26.71 -13.16
CA ALA A 239 -8.40 27.88 -13.98
C ALA A 239 -6.92 27.96 -14.37
N VAL A 240 -6.00 27.64 -13.44
CA VAL A 240 -4.56 27.54 -13.75
C VAL A 240 -4.30 26.46 -14.81
N TYR A 241 -4.92 25.29 -14.69
CA TYR A 241 -4.79 24.24 -15.71
C TYR A 241 -5.24 24.72 -17.09
N GLU A 242 -6.39 25.41 -17.17
CA GLU A 242 -6.93 25.93 -18.43
C GLU A 242 -6.05 27.02 -19.07
N ASP A 243 -5.43 27.89 -18.27
CA ASP A 243 -4.47 28.90 -18.75
C ASP A 243 -3.26 28.25 -19.42
N TRP A 244 -2.83 27.09 -18.92
CA TRP A 244 -1.67 26.35 -19.43
C TRP A 244 -2.00 25.30 -20.48
N LYS A 245 -3.25 25.15 -20.91
CA LYS A 245 -3.71 23.99 -21.70
C LYS A 245 -2.98 23.74 -23.01
N GLU A 246 -2.42 24.79 -23.62
CA GLU A 246 -1.64 24.70 -24.86
C GLU A 246 -0.23 24.12 -24.66
N GLY A 247 0.27 24.09 -23.42
CA GLY A 247 1.57 23.55 -23.06
C GLY A 247 1.53 22.10 -22.58
N THR A 248 2.65 21.40 -22.72
CA THR A 248 2.83 20.02 -22.23
C THR A 248 3.00 19.93 -20.72
N ILE A 249 3.23 21.05 -20.02
CA ILE A 249 3.39 21.11 -18.55
C ILE A 249 2.10 21.51 -17.80
N ARG A 250 0.95 21.56 -18.48
CA ARG A 250 -0.34 21.96 -17.89
C ARG A 250 -0.72 21.14 -16.64
N GLY A 251 -0.39 19.85 -16.63
CA GLY A 251 -0.61 18.95 -15.50
C GLY A 251 0.19 19.42 -14.28
N VAL A 252 1.51 19.51 -14.43
CA VAL A 252 2.44 20.08 -13.43
C VAL A 252 1.96 21.43 -12.89
N MET A 253 1.53 22.37 -13.75
CA MET A 253 1.09 23.69 -13.29
C MET A 253 -0.20 23.65 -12.45
N GLY A 254 -1.18 22.86 -12.87
CA GLY A 254 -2.40 22.63 -12.09
C GLY A 254 -2.13 21.91 -10.76
N LEU A 255 -1.25 20.90 -10.77
CA LEU A 255 -0.87 20.13 -9.58
C LEU A 255 -0.06 20.96 -8.59
N ALA A 256 0.92 21.74 -9.06
CA ALA A 256 1.70 22.64 -8.22
C ALA A 256 0.82 23.69 -7.50
N CYS A 257 -0.18 24.22 -8.20
CA CYS A 257 -1.20 25.08 -7.58
C CYS A 257 -1.92 24.38 -6.43
N ARG A 258 -2.40 23.13 -6.66
CA ARG A 258 -3.12 22.36 -5.64
C ARG A 258 -2.25 22.10 -4.42
N ILE A 259 -0.98 21.74 -4.62
CA ILE A 259 -0.02 21.48 -3.54
C ILE A 259 0.19 22.74 -2.69
N ASP A 260 0.52 23.89 -3.30
CA ASP A 260 0.76 25.14 -2.57
C ASP A 260 -0.49 25.57 -1.77
N MET A 261 -1.68 25.45 -2.37
CA MET A 261 -2.93 25.77 -1.67
C MET A 261 -3.21 24.80 -0.51
N THR A 262 -2.99 23.49 -0.70
CA THR A 262 -3.14 22.48 0.37
C THR A 262 -2.15 22.73 1.51
N ASP A 263 -0.91 23.10 1.23
CA ASP A 263 0.09 23.43 2.24
C ASP A 263 -0.30 24.67 3.06
N ARG A 264 -0.78 25.73 2.38
CA ARG A 264 -1.31 26.93 3.04
C ARG A 264 -2.53 26.63 3.88
N ARG A 265 -3.40 25.73 3.43
CA ARG A 265 -4.55 25.28 4.22
C ARG A 265 -4.11 24.54 5.48
N THR A 266 -3.17 23.62 5.36
CA THR A 266 -2.60 22.88 6.50
C THR A 266 -2.02 23.84 7.53
N LEU A 267 -1.27 24.85 7.08
CA LEU A 267 -0.74 25.90 7.95
C LEU A 267 -1.85 26.74 8.60
N THR A 268 -2.93 27.04 7.88
CA THR A 268 -4.08 27.78 8.42
C THR A 268 -4.79 26.98 9.51
N ILE A 269 -5.01 25.68 9.29
CA ILE A 269 -5.57 24.77 10.30
C ILE A 269 -4.67 24.76 11.54
N TRP A 270 -3.36 24.59 11.34
CA TRP A 270 -2.39 24.59 12.44
C TRP A 270 -2.44 25.88 13.25
N ARG A 271 -2.35 27.04 12.59
CA ARG A 271 -2.33 28.36 13.25
C ARG A 271 -3.61 28.67 14.02
N ASN A 272 -4.76 28.25 13.52
CA ASN A 272 -6.04 28.61 14.13
C ASN A 272 -6.45 27.61 15.22
N TRP A 273 -6.12 26.33 15.05
CA TRP A 273 -6.72 25.25 15.82
C TRP A 273 -5.73 24.38 16.58
N LEU A 274 -4.43 24.45 16.29
CA LEU A 274 -3.42 23.59 16.93
C LEU A 274 -2.36 24.37 17.72
N THR A 275 -2.37 25.70 17.66
CA THR A 275 -1.53 26.57 18.49
C THR A 275 -2.31 27.14 19.67
N TYR A 276 -1.58 27.81 20.58
CA TYR A 276 -2.12 28.44 21.77
C TYR A 276 -1.60 29.87 21.87
N MET A 277 -2.38 30.76 22.50
CA MET A 277 -1.97 32.15 22.74
C MET A 277 -0.98 32.29 23.89
N ASP A 278 -0.80 31.24 24.71
CA ASP A 278 0.15 31.17 25.81
C ASP A 278 1.41 30.39 25.40
N SER A 279 2.24 30.02 26.38
CA SER A 279 3.48 29.25 26.13
C SER A 279 3.25 27.75 25.93
N THR A 280 2.00 27.29 25.78
CA THR A 280 1.70 25.88 25.56
C THR A 280 2.24 25.44 24.18
N PRO A 281 3.02 24.35 24.11
CA PRO A 281 3.47 23.81 22.83
C PRO A 281 2.29 23.46 21.91
N PRO A 282 2.45 23.64 20.58
CA PRO A 282 1.39 23.31 19.64
C PRO A 282 1.08 21.81 19.64
N ALA A 283 -0.17 21.45 19.34
CA ALA A 283 -0.65 20.07 19.37
C ALA A 283 -0.03 19.18 18.27
N LEU A 284 0.47 19.79 17.20
CA LEU A 284 1.31 19.20 16.16
C LEU A 284 2.45 20.18 15.82
N PRO A 285 3.57 19.71 15.24
CA PRO A 285 4.60 20.61 14.74
C PRO A 285 4.06 21.58 13.66
N GLU A 286 4.74 22.69 13.43
CA GLU A 286 4.42 23.57 12.30
C GLU A 286 4.62 22.82 10.98
N PRO A 287 3.63 22.81 10.06
CA PRO A 287 3.73 22.08 8.81
C PRO A 287 4.74 22.80 7.90
N LYS A 288 5.60 22.02 7.25
CA LYS A 288 6.56 22.50 6.25
C LYS A 288 5.96 22.45 4.85
N PRO A 289 6.46 23.18 3.85
CA PRO A 289 6.07 22.93 2.45
C PRO A 289 6.30 21.46 2.05
N THR A 290 5.45 20.91 1.19
CA THR A 290 5.57 19.54 0.66
C THR A 290 6.57 19.46 -0.49
N LEU A 291 6.70 20.54 -1.27
CA LEU A 291 7.73 20.75 -2.30
C LEU A 291 8.98 21.42 -1.74
#